data_AF-A0A368UZV0-F1
#
_entry.id   AF-A0A368UZV0-F1
#
_cell.length_a   1.000
_cell.length_b   1.000
_cell.length_c   1.000
_cell.angle_alpha   90.00
_cell.angle_beta   90.00
_cell.angle_gamma   90.00
#
_symmetry.space_group_name_H-M   'P 1'
#
loop_
_entity.id
_entity.type
_entity.pdbx_description
1 polymer ?
#
loop_
_entity_poly.entity_id
_entity_poly.type
_entity_poly.pdbx_seq_one_letter_code
_entity_poly.pdbx_strand_id
1 'polypeptide(L)'
;MYPDGRMCFPYASAGIKAIYGVDADVVSTDGSAVFDAIHPADRERVRSSIQQSAESLQPWFCEYRIVRGKQTRWVAGNAMPELDAEGLYHWFGQIVDTTLDKQRELELEESRITLKRAQEIAELGYWKANFATG
;
A
#
# COMPACT_ATOMS: atom_id res chain seq x y z
N MET A 1 -4.17 0.16 18.93
CA MET A 1 -4.00 -1.30 19.08
C MET A 1 -4.04 -1.60 20.55
N TYR A 2 -4.95 -2.48 20.93
CA TYR A 2 -5.12 -2.94 22.30
C TYR A 2 -4.05 -4.00 22.63
N PRO A 3 -3.78 -4.24 23.93
CA PRO A 3 -2.82 -5.26 24.36
C PRO A 3 -3.15 -6.68 23.88
N ASP A 4 -4.42 -6.95 23.54
CA ASP A 4 -4.89 -8.21 22.97
C ASP A 4 -4.70 -8.32 21.43
N GLY A 5 -4.11 -7.30 20.80
CA GLY A 5 -3.88 -7.23 19.36
C GLY A 5 -5.08 -6.75 18.55
N ARG A 6 -6.21 -6.40 19.20
CA ARG A 6 -7.36 -5.80 18.51
C ARG A 6 -6.99 -4.41 17.98
N MET A 7 -7.43 -4.14 16.76
CA MET A 7 -7.27 -2.84 16.12
C MET A 7 -8.64 -2.28 15.76
N CYS A 8 -8.76 -0.96 15.86
CA CYS A 8 -9.94 -0.21 15.45
C CYS A 8 -9.48 1.13 14.88
N PHE A 9 -10.41 1.85 14.26
CA PHE A 9 -10.21 3.16 13.67
C PHE A 9 -11.17 4.15 14.33
N PRO A 10 -10.93 4.59 15.59
CA PRO A 10 -11.85 5.43 16.35
C PRO A 10 -12.23 6.72 15.61
N TYR A 11 -11.30 7.22 14.80
CA TYR A 11 -11.51 8.32 13.89
C TYR A 11 -11.16 7.88 12.47
N ALA A 12 -12.15 7.83 11.59
CA ALA A 12 -11.97 7.59 10.18
C ALA A 12 -12.77 8.61 9.37
N SER A 13 -12.16 9.18 8.34
CA SER A 13 -12.90 10.04 7.41
C SER A 13 -13.88 9.22 6.57
N ALA A 14 -14.83 9.89 5.91
CA ALA A 14 -15.72 9.24 4.95
C ALA A 14 -14.98 8.52 3.80
N GLY A 15 -13.70 8.85 3.57
CA GLY A 15 -12.84 8.18 2.60
C GLY A 15 -12.63 6.69 2.88
N ILE A 16 -12.78 6.24 4.14
CA ILE A 16 -12.64 4.82 4.49
C ILE A 16 -13.66 3.95 3.75
N LYS A 17 -14.88 4.46 3.55
CA LYS A 17 -15.93 3.77 2.78
C LYS A 17 -15.60 3.72 1.30
N ALA A 18 -14.99 4.78 0.77
CA ALA A 18 -14.59 4.83 -0.64
C ALA A 18 -13.47 3.80 -0.94
N ILE A 19 -12.51 3.67 -0.02
CA ILE A 19 -11.36 2.76 -0.14
C ILE A 19 -11.78 1.33 0.18
N TYR A 20 -12.21 1.04 1.41
CA TYR A 20 -12.43 -0.31 1.91
C TYR A 20 -13.88 -0.80 1.75
N GLY A 21 -14.83 0.08 1.44
CA GLY A 21 -16.25 -0.29 1.35
C GLY A 21 -16.93 -0.50 2.70
N VAL A 22 -16.30 -0.06 3.80
CA VAL A 22 -16.81 -0.20 5.18
C VAL A 22 -17.17 1.16 5.77
N ASP A 23 -18.21 1.20 6.59
CA ASP A 23 -18.63 2.44 7.26
C ASP A 23 -17.73 2.77 8.45
N ALA A 24 -17.47 4.06 8.66
CA ALA A 24 -16.62 4.56 9.74
C ALA A 24 -17.13 4.11 11.13
N ASP A 25 -18.46 4.09 11.32
CA ASP A 25 -19.09 3.68 12.57
C ASP A 25 -18.77 2.22 12.92
N VAL A 26 -18.72 1.34 11.92
CA VAL A 26 -18.40 -0.09 12.11
C VAL A 26 -16.96 -0.24 12.60
N VAL A 27 -16.04 0.45 11.94
CA VAL A 27 -14.61 0.30 12.23
C VAL A 27 -14.13 1.06 13.46
N SER A 28 -14.95 1.98 13.97
CA SER A 28 -14.65 2.78 15.16
C SER A 28 -14.38 1.92 16.39
N THR A 29 -15.05 0.77 16.49
CA THR A 29 -14.87 -0.19 17.57
C THR A 29 -14.22 -1.48 17.09
N ASP A 30 -14.41 -1.90 15.83
CA ASP A 30 -13.83 -3.12 15.29
C ASP A 30 -13.24 -2.94 13.89
N GLY A 31 -11.91 -2.89 13.80
CA GLY A 31 -11.18 -2.75 12.54
C GLY A 31 -11.13 -4.02 11.70
N SER A 32 -11.69 -5.15 12.14
CA SER A 32 -11.60 -6.44 11.43
C SER A 32 -12.09 -6.35 9.97
N ALA A 33 -13.15 -5.60 9.72
CA ALA A 33 -13.70 -5.41 8.37
C ALA A 33 -12.70 -4.75 7.40
N VAL A 34 -11.79 -3.89 7.90
CA VAL A 34 -10.70 -3.31 7.09
C VAL A 34 -9.67 -4.37 6.73
N PHE A 35 -9.28 -5.21 7.69
CA PHE A 35 -8.33 -6.31 7.45
C PHE A 35 -8.91 -7.40 6.54
N ASP A 36 -10.21 -7.64 6.60
CA ASP A 36 -10.90 -8.56 5.70
C ASP A 36 -10.94 -8.04 4.26
N ALA A 37 -11.00 -6.72 4.07
CA ALA A 37 -10.89 -6.11 2.75
C ALA A 37 -9.48 -6.20 2.15
N ILE A 38 -8.43 -6.44 2.95
CA ILE A 38 -7.07 -6.64 2.45
C ILE A 38 -6.99 -7.95 1.67
N HIS A 39 -6.30 -7.92 0.53
CA HIS A 39 -6.07 -9.09 -0.30
C HIS A 39 -5.42 -10.22 0.54
N PRO A 40 -5.89 -11.48 0.47
CA PRO A 40 -5.44 -12.56 1.35
C PRO A 40 -3.92 -12.73 1.42
N ALA A 41 -3.23 -12.59 0.28
CA ALA A 41 -1.77 -12.68 0.21
C ALA A 41 -1.01 -11.55 0.91
N ASP A 42 -1.67 -10.41 1.19
CA ASP A 42 -1.04 -9.25 1.83
C ASP A 42 -1.40 -9.14 3.33
N ARG A 43 -2.46 -9.82 3.80
CA ARG A 43 -3.00 -9.66 5.17
C ARG A 43 -1.97 -9.82 6.26
N GLU A 44 -1.22 -10.93 6.24
CA GLU A 44 -0.23 -11.23 7.27
C GLU A 44 0.90 -10.21 7.24
N ARG A 45 1.45 -9.94 6.05
CA ARG A 45 2.50 -8.93 5.86
C ARG A 45 2.08 -7.55 6.38
N VAL A 46 0.85 -7.12 6.09
CA VAL A 46 0.34 -5.84 6.59
C VAL A 46 0.25 -5.85 8.11
N ARG A 47 -0.33 -6.90 8.71
CA ARG A 47 -0.44 -7.05 10.17
C ARG A 47 0.95 -7.01 10.85
N SER A 48 1.90 -7.79 10.35
CA SER A 48 3.27 -7.80 10.89
C SER A 48 3.94 -6.43 10.76
N SER A 49 3.73 -5.71 9.65
CA SER A 49 4.30 -4.36 9.47
C SER A 49 3.73 -3.33 10.46
N ILE A 50 2.44 -3.42 10.78
CA ILE A 50 1.79 -2.56 11.79
C ILE A 50 2.36 -2.89 13.17
N GLN A 51 2.46 -4.18 13.50
CA GLN A 51 3.05 -4.62 14.76
C GLN A 51 4.49 -4.12 14.94
N GLN A 52 5.31 -4.26 13.90
CA GLN A 52 6.69 -3.76 13.90
C GLN A 52 6.75 -2.24 14.11
N SER A 53 5.86 -1.48 13.46
CA SER A 53 5.74 -0.03 13.68
C SER A 53 5.37 0.30 15.13
N ALA A 54 4.45 -0.46 15.74
CA ALA A 54 4.07 -0.29 17.15
C ALA A 54 5.28 -0.49 18.08
N GLU A 55 5.97 -1.62 17.94
CA GLU A 55 7.07 -2.02 18.81
C GLU A 55 8.28 -1.09 18.70
N SER A 56 8.56 -0.61 17.49
CA SER A 56 9.70 0.27 17.22
C SER A 56 9.41 1.77 17.36
N LEU A 57 8.13 2.14 17.50
CA LEU A 57 7.65 3.52 17.43
C LEU A 57 8.17 4.27 16.19
N GLN A 58 8.28 3.56 15.06
CA GLN A 58 8.71 4.12 13.79
C GLN A 58 7.53 4.33 12.84
N PRO A 59 7.60 5.33 11.94
CA PRO A 59 6.56 5.57 10.94
C PRO A 59 6.19 4.28 10.20
N TRP A 60 4.89 3.98 10.16
CA TRP A 60 4.35 2.89 9.38
C TRP A 60 4.18 3.35 7.94
N PHE A 61 4.80 2.62 7.01
CA PHE A 61 4.52 2.74 5.58
C PHE A 61 4.30 1.35 5.00
N CYS A 62 3.21 1.17 4.26
CA CYS A 62 2.94 -0.11 3.60
C CYS A 62 2.07 0.08 2.35
N GLU A 63 2.53 -0.51 1.25
CA GLU A 63 1.73 -0.68 0.05
C GLU A 63 1.15 -2.10 0.00
N TYR A 64 -0.15 -2.20 -0.27
CA TYR A 64 -0.86 -3.47 -0.29
C TYR A 64 -2.11 -3.39 -1.15
N ARG A 65 -2.64 -4.58 -1.47
CA ARG A 65 -3.86 -4.69 -2.24
C ARG A 65 -5.06 -4.84 -1.32
N ILE A 66 -6.18 -4.28 -1.77
CA ILE A 66 -7.50 -4.53 -1.21
C ILE A 66 -8.39 -5.16 -2.27
N VAL A 67 -9.39 -5.92 -1.82
CA VAL A 67 -10.39 -6.57 -2.68
C VAL A 67 -11.74 -5.94 -2.41
N ARG A 68 -12.31 -5.31 -3.45
CA ARG A 68 -13.65 -4.75 -3.42
C ARG A 68 -14.52 -5.45 -4.45
N GLY A 69 -15.35 -6.40 -3.99
CA GLY A 69 -16.10 -7.29 -4.87
C GLY A 69 -15.14 -8.16 -5.70
N LYS A 70 -15.12 -7.97 -7.03
CA LYS A 70 -14.21 -8.66 -7.95
C LYS A 70 -12.98 -7.84 -8.35
N GLN A 71 -12.85 -6.61 -7.85
CA GLN A 71 -11.77 -5.71 -8.22
C GLN A 71 -10.67 -5.71 -7.15
N THR A 72 -9.43 -5.84 -7.59
CA THR A 72 -8.24 -5.60 -6.79
C THR A 72 -7.80 -4.16 -6.97
N ARG A 73 -7.55 -3.44 -5.88
CA ARG A 73 -7.03 -2.07 -5.88
C ARG A 73 -5.73 -2.01 -5.08
N TRP A 74 -4.89 -1.06 -5.42
CA TRP A 74 -3.67 -0.77 -4.65
C TRP A 74 -3.91 0.42 -3.74
N VAL A 75 -3.44 0.30 -2.51
CA VAL A 75 -3.46 1.37 -1.53
C VAL A 75 -2.10 1.50 -0.88
N ALA A 76 -1.76 2.73 -0.49
CA ALA A 76 -0.60 3.05 0.31
C ALA A 76 -1.05 3.62 1.65
N GLY A 77 -0.62 3.00 2.74
CA GLY A 77 -0.78 3.51 4.10
C GLY A 77 0.47 4.22 4.57
N ASN A 78 0.31 5.40 5.17
CA ASN A 78 1.36 6.12 5.86
C ASN A 78 0.80 6.67 7.18
N ALA A 79 1.37 6.25 8.31
CA ALA A 79 0.93 6.71 9.63
C ALA A 79 2.06 6.75 10.65
N MET A 80 1.96 7.68 11.59
CA MET A 80 2.86 7.78 12.74
C MET A 80 2.26 7.03 13.95
N PRO A 81 2.97 6.06 14.55
CA PRO A 81 2.56 5.48 15.82
C PRO A 81 2.86 6.45 16.98
N GLU A 82 1.93 6.51 17.93
CA GLU A 82 2.10 7.17 19.23
C GLU A 82 1.64 6.21 20.33
N LEU A 83 2.40 6.12 21.41
CA LEU A 83 1.99 5.40 22.61
C LEU A 83 1.38 6.40 23.59
N ASP A 84 0.14 6.18 23.98
CA ASP A 84 -0.54 7.06 24.95
C ASP A 84 -0.19 6.73 26.41
N ALA A 85 -0.72 7.53 27.34
CA ALA A 85 -0.49 7.36 28.78
C ALA A 85 -1.11 6.06 29.35
N GLU A 86 -2.05 5.44 28.63
CA GLU A 86 -2.72 4.20 29.01
C GLU A 86 -2.01 2.96 28.44
N GLY A 87 -0.94 3.16 27.66
CA GLY A 87 -0.18 2.10 27.01
C GLY A 87 -0.81 1.59 25.72
N LEU A 88 -1.72 2.35 25.11
CA LEU A 88 -2.33 2.03 23.82
C LEU A 88 -1.57 2.71 22.67
N TYR A 89 -1.36 1.95 21.61
CA TYR A 89 -0.77 2.48 20.38
C TYR A 89 -1.84 3.10 19.48
N HIS A 90 -1.67 4.36 19.11
CA HIS A 90 -2.49 5.08 18.16
C HIS A 90 -1.70 5.37 16.88
N TRP A 91 -2.35 5.28 15.73
CA TRP A 91 -1.74 5.65 14.46
C TRP A 91 -2.47 6.86 13.90
N PHE A 92 -1.71 7.91 13.60
CA PHE A 92 -2.22 9.10 12.92
C PHE A 92 -1.66 9.15 11.51
N GLY A 93 -2.53 9.10 10.52
CA GLY A 93 -2.08 9.01 9.15
C GLY A 93 -3.20 8.93 8.12
N GLN A 94 -2.83 8.50 6.92
CA GLN A 94 -3.72 8.42 5.79
C GLN A 94 -3.52 7.11 5.02
N ILE A 95 -4.60 6.69 4.36
CA ILE A 95 -4.58 5.66 3.33
C ILE A 95 -4.96 6.33 2.02
N VAL A 96 -4.17 6.09 0.97
CA VAL A 96 -4.39 6.66 -0.36
C VAL A 96 -4.61 5.51 -1.35
N ASP A 97 -5.61 5.62 -2.22
CA ASP A 97 -5.77 4.72 -3.37
C ASP A 97 -4.72 5.05 -4.44
N THR A 98 -3.80 4.13 -4.68
CA THR A 98 -2.69 4.27 -5.62
C THR A 98 -2.85 3.36 -6.85
N THR A 99 -4.08 2.88 -7.09
CA THR A 99 -4.37 1.93 -8.19
C THR A 99 -3.95 2.46 -9.55
N LEU A 100 -4.26 3.73 -9.83
CA LEU A 100 -3.95 4.34 -11.13
C LEU A 100 -2.43 4.49 -11.35
N ASP A 101 -1.71 4.89 -10.32
CA ASP A 101 -0.26 5.03 -10.40
C ASP A 101 0.40 3.66 -10.57
N LYS A 102 -0.12 2.63 -9.89
CA LYS A 102 0.38 1.26 -10.06
C LYS A 102 0.10 0.70 -11.44
N GLN A 103 -1.06 1.00 -12.04
CA GLN A 103 -1.37 0.61 -13.42
C GLN A 103 -0.40 1.26 -14.41
N ARG A 104 -0.14 2.56 -14.27
CA ARG A 104 0.83 3.28 -15.12
C ARG A 104 2.23 2.73 -15.00
N GLU A 105 2.67 2.39 -13.79
CA GLU A 105 3.98 1.77 -13.54
C GLU A 105 4.10 0.43 -14.27
N LEU A 106 3.06 -0.42 -14.17
CA LEU A 106 3.03 -1.72 -14.82
C LEU A 106 3.01 -1.60 -16.36
N GLU A 107 2.20 -0.70 -16.91
CA GLU A 107 2.15 -0.43 -18.35
C GLU A 107 3.50 0.04 -18.90
N LEU A 108 4.17 0.93 -18.16
CA LEU A 108 5.49 1.43 -18.53
C LEU A 108 6.53 0.31 -18.54
N GLU A 109 6.49 -0.56 -17.54
CA GLU A 109 7.41 -1.70 -17.43
C GLU A 109 7.17 -2.73 -18.54
N GLU A 110 5.91 -3.07 -18.83
CA GLU A 110 5.56 -3.96 -19.94
C GLU A 110 6.00 -3.40 -21.29
N SER A 111 5.83 -2.08 -21.51
CA SER A 111 6.30 -1.41 -22.71
C SER A 111 7.83 -1.49 -22.84
N ARG A 112 8.57 -1.31 -21.75
CA ARG A 112 10.05 -1.41 -21.74
C ARG A 112 10.52 -2.81 -22.05
N ILE A 113 9.91 -3.82 -21.42
CA ILE A 113 10.24 -5.23 -21.67
C ILE A 113 9.97 -5.59 -23.12
N THR A 114 8.84 -5.15 -23.67
CA THR A 114 8.46 -5.41 -25.07
C THR A 114 9.44 -4.75 -26.04
N LEU A 115 9.81 -3.48 -25.80
CA LEU A 115 10.76 -2.76 -26.64
C LEU A 115 12.15 -3.41 -26.63
N LYS A 116 12.63 -3.81 -25.44
CA LYS A 116 13.91 -4.49 -25.28
C LYS A 116 13.95 -5.81 -26.05
N ARG A 117 12.89 -6.62 -25.95
CA ARG A 117 12.78 -7.88 -26.72
C ARG A 117 12.76 -7.64 -28.23
N ALA A 118 12.05 -6.61 -28.69
CA ALA A 118 12.01 -6.27 -30.11
C ALA A 118 13.39 -5.84 -30.65
N GLN A 119 14.17 -5.10 -29.86
CA GLN A 119 15.55 -4.73 -30.21
C GLN A 119 16.49 -5.94 -30.27
N GLU A 120 16.37 -6.86 -29.32
CA GLU A 120 17.14 -8.11 -29.28
C GLU A 120 16.85 -8.99 -30.51
N ILE A 121 15.57 -9.15 -30.87
CA ILE A 121 15.15 -9.90 -32.06
C ILE A 121 15.60 -9.23 -33.36
N ALA A 122 15.61 -7.91 -33.41
CA ALA A 122 15.99 -7.16 -34.60
C ALA A 122 17.51 -7.15 -34.87
N GLU A 123 18.34 -7.78 -34.01
CA GLU A 123 19.81 -7.76 -34.08
C GLU A 123 20.41 -6.35 -34.26
N LEU A 124 19.69 -5.32 -33.79
CA LEU A 124 20.11 -3.93 -33.91
C LEU A 124 21.19 -3.64 -32.86
N GLY A 125 22.44 -3.97 -33.18
CA GLY A 125 23.61 -3.51 -32.47
C GLY A 125 23.70 -1.98 -32.56
N TYR A 126 23.21 -1.27 -31.54
CA TYR A 126 23.26 0.19 -31.52
C TYR A 126 24.67 0.66 -31.11
N TRP A 127 25.52 0.93 -32.10
CA TRP A 127 26.80 1.60 -31.88
C TRP A 127 26.56 3.10 -31.69
N LYS A 128 26.82 3.61 -30.48
CA LYS A 128 26.82 5.05 -30.20
C LYS A 128 28.24 5.59 -30.36
N ALA A 129 28.58 6.09 -31.56
CA ALA A 129 29.82 6.80 -31.77
C ALA A 129 29.73 8.19 -31.12
N ASN A 130 30.49 8.43 -30.06
CA ASN A 130 30.70 9.78 -29.53
C ASN A 130 31.74 10.47 -30.41
N PHE A 131 31.31 11.35 -31.31
CA PHE A 131 32.23 12.29 -31.94
C PHE A 131 32.49 13.43 -30.94
N ALA A 132 33.58 13.32 -30.17
CA ALA A 132 34.19 14.48 -29.56
C ALA A 132 34.90 15.25 -30.68
N THR A 133 34.28 16.33 -31.17
CA THR A 133 34.92 17.25 -32.09
C THR A 133 35.72 18.28 -31.32
N GLY A 134 37.04 18.27 -31.53
CA GLY A 134 37.94 19.43 -31.48
C GLY A 134 38.19 20.07 -30.12
#